data_AF-F0QRB3-F1
#
_entry.id   AF-F0QRB3-F1
#
_cell.length_a   1.000
_cell.length_b   1.000
_cell.length_c   1.000
_cell.angle_alpha   90.00
_cell.angle_beta   90.00
_cell.angle_gamma   90.00
#
_symmetry.space_group_name_H-M   'P 1'
#
loop_
_entity.id
_entity.type
_entity.pdbx_description
1 polymer ?
#
loop_
_entity_poly.entity_id
_entity_poly.type
_entity_poly.pdbx_seq_one_letter_code
_entity_poly.pdbx_strand_id
1 'polypeptide(L)'
;MSASSFISPFLGIGFVLLVFWYISRKKSREETSKKGNKNDLWYLVKEYLKVTDRQGYRIVDLTFYSRANTISFLREQILENKEFLEKRREKLFNLKKKRLERFGKKLQRKLPIKKVTYYPEHEDYHRKIELYTLKVIANKNSTYDEYLQEYEKYIQEDNFRELLKQKLIGEALSKITKNKTINSRNRFLVCFKTMNKSNVISDWEAIEIELFKNTNPNSKEKFKVLFTASINYEKELHWIYSQQYKYERGKVERVKSLELEAEQEEKRLKRWLKIQPLVSFPKECFQKVKSKFS
;
A
#
# COMPACT_ATOMS: atom_id res chain seq x y z
N MET A 1 12.24 54.72 24.36
CA MET A 1 12.83 53.36 24.48
C MET A 1 12.02 52.42 23.62
N SER A 2 12.65 51.87 22.59
CA SER A 2 12.06 51.08 21.50
C SER A 2 11.67 49.68 21.99
N ALA A 3 10.36 49.42 22.07
CA ALA A 3 9.81 48.09 22.29
C ALA A 3 9.77 47.33 20.95
N SER A 4 10.93 46.91 20.43
CA SER A 4 10.99 46.19 19.15
C SER A 4 12.07 45.12 19.10
N SER A 5 12.25 44.35 20.17
CA SER A 5 13.32 43.33 20.21
C SER A 5 12.96 41.99 20.88
N PHE A 6 11.73 41.78 21.37
CA PHE A 6 11.37 40.51 22.03
C PHE A 6 10.58 39.51 21.16
N ILE A 7 10.11 39.90 19.97
CA ILE A 7 9.25 39.05 19.12
C ILE A 7 10.06 38.28 18.05
N SER A 8 11.31 38.67 17.79
CA SER A 8 12.16 38.09 16.74
C SER A 8 12.57 36.61 16.93
N PRO A 9 12.93 36.10 18.13
CA PRO A 9 13.43 34.73 18.25
C PRO A 9 12.34 33.66 18.18
N PHE A 10 11.10 33.97 18.57
CA PHE A 10 9.98 33.02 18.54
C PHE A 10 9.44 32.77 17.13
N LEU A 11 9.50 33.78 16.24
CA LEU A 11 9.17 33.62 14.83
C LEU A 11 10.15 32.68 14.11
N GLY A 12 11.44 32.76 14.44
CA GLY A 12 12.47 31.86 13.90
C GLY A 12 12.20 30.39 14.24
N ILE A 13 11.88 30.09 15.50
CA ILE A 13 11.58 28.72 15.96
C ILE A 13 10.29 28.19 15.32
N GLY A 14 9.24 29.01 15.25
CA GLY A 14 7.98 28.65 14.59
C GLY A 14 8.15 28.36 13.09
N PHE A 15 8.98 29.14 12.40
CA PHE A 15 9.29 28.94 10.98
C PHE A 15 10.08 27.65 10.76
N VAL A 16 11.07 27.34 11.59
CA VAL A 16 11.83 26.08 11.52
C VAL A 16 10.92 24.87 11.73
N LEU A 17 10.00 24.91 12.72
CA LEU A 17 9.04 23.84 12.95
C LEU A 17 8.06 23.67 11.76
N LEU A 18 7.60 24.77 11.16
CA LEU A 18 6.75 24.74 9.96
C LEU A 18 7.48 24.17 8.75
N VAL A 19 8.75 24.54 8.53
CA VAL A 19 9.58 24.01 7.44
C VAL A 19 9.86 22.53 7.66
N PHE A 20 10.19 22.11 8.88
CA PHE A 20 10.40 20.69 9.20
C PHE A 20 9.11 19.87 9.02
N TRP A 21 7.97 20.40 9.46
CA TRP A 21 6.66 19.79 9.24
C TRP A 21 6.30 19.73 7.74
N TYR A 22 6.57 20.78 6.98
CA TYR A 22 6.33 20.82 5.54
C TYR A 22 7.22 19.84 4.77
N ILE A 23 8.52 19.78 5.08
CA ILE A 23 9.47 18.83 4.49
C ILE A 23 9.08 17.38 4.86
N SER A 24 8.73 17.13 6.11
CA SER A 24 8.31 15.80 6.58
C SER A 24 6.98 15.36 5.95
N ARG A 25 6.02 16.29 5.84
CA ARG A 25 4.74 16.06 5.14
C ARG A 25 4.92 15.92 3.62
N LYS A 26 5.88 16.61 3.02
CA LYS A 26 6.23 16.50 1.60
C LYS A 26 6.92 15.17 1.31
N LYS A 27 7.87 14.72 2.14
CA LYS A 27 8.47 13.37 2.04
C LYS A 27 7.42 12.27 2.17
N SER A 28 6.49 12.38 3.13
CA SER A 28 5.34 11.45 3.28
C SER A 28 4.41 11.44 2.04
N ARG A 29 4.23 12.59 1.38
CA ARG A 29 3.44 12.71 0.14
C ARG A 29 4.19 12.25 -1.12
N GLU A 30 5.51 12.39 -1.16
CA GLU A 30 6.34 11.90 -2.26
C GLU A 30 6.50 10.38 -2.21
N GLU A 31 6.63 9.79 -1.01
CA GLU A 31 6.62 8.33 -0.83
C GLU A 31 5.31 7.67 -1.29
N THR A 32 4.18 8.39 -1.20
CA THR A 32 2.88 7.93 -1.71
C THR A 32 2.74 8.09 -3.23
N SER A 33 3.66 8.80 -3.89
CA SER A 33 3.69 8.97 -5.35
C SER A 33 4.80 8.15 -6.03
N LYS A 34 4.97 6.87 -5.66
CA LYS A 34 5.80 5.93 -6.43
C LYS A 34 5.16 5.65 -7.81
N LYS A 35 5.35 6.56 -8.77
CA LYS A 35 5.01 6.33 -10.19
C LYS A 35 5.89 5.26 -10.88
N GLY A 36 6.90 4.71 -10.20
CA GLY A 36 7.83 3.72 -10.75
C GLY A 36 7.45 2.24 -10.61
N ASN A 37 6.46 1.86 -9.78
CA ASN A 37 6.29 0.44 -9.40
C ASN A 37 5.16 -0.31 -10.15
N LYS A 38 4.29 0.36 -10.91
CA LYS A 38 3.09 -0.30 -11.48
C LYS A 38 3.42 -1.35 -12.55
N ASN A 39 4.40 -1.07 -13.41
CA ASN A 39 4.81 -2.01 -14.45
C ASN A 39 5.43 -3.25 -13.81
N ASP A 40 6.36 -3.06 -12.87
CA ASP A 40 7.02 -4.14 -12.14
C ASP A 40 6.00 -5.07 -11.45
N LEU A 41 5.02 -4.52 -10.73
CA LEU A 41 3.99 -5.31 -10.05
C LEU A 41 3.13 -6.13 -11.02
N TRP A 42 2.82 -5.57 -12.19
CA TRP A 42 2.01 -6.25 -13.19
C TRP A 42 2.78 -7.42 -13.81
N TYR A 43 4.09 -7.27 -14.06
CA TYR A 43 4.95 -8.37 -14.47
C TYR A 43 5.00 -9.49 -13.41
N LEU A 44 5.07 -9.13 -12.12
CA LEU A 44 5.06 -10.13 -11.05
C LEU A 44 3.81 -10.99 -11.03
N VAL A 45 2.64 -10.35 -11.09
CA VAL A 45 1.39 -11.12 -11.12
C VAL A 45 1.28 -11.95 -12.39
N LYS A 46 1.78 -11.46 -13.53
CA LYS A 46 1.82 -12.26 -14.76
C LYS A 46 2.68 -13.51 -14.65
N GLU A 47 3.89 -13.38 -14.10
CA GLU A 47 4.75 -14.55 -13.88
C GLU A 47 4.09 -15.54 -12.91
N TYR A 48 3.46 -15.05 -11.84
CA TYR A 48 2.69 -15.91 -10.95
C TYR A 48 1.54 -16.65 -11.67
N LEU A 49 0.77 -15.95 -12.53
CA LEU A 49 -0.30 -16.57 -13.32
C LEU A 49 0.24 -17.59 -14.32
N LYS A 50 1.42 -17.34 -14.89
CA LYS A 50 2.11 -18.29 -15.78
C LYS A 50 2.49 -19.58 -15.06
N VAL A 51 3.01 -19.47 -13.84
CA VAL A 51 3.42 -20.61 -13.00
C VAL A 51 2.21 -21.38 -12.43
N THR A 52 1.05 -20.74 -12.35
CA THR A 52 -0.20 -21.39 -11.87
C THR A 52 -1.13 -21.83 -13.00
N ASP A 53 -0.60 -22.04 -14.22
CA ASP A 53 -1.35 -22.47 -15.41
C ASP A 53 -2.54 -21.59 -15.81
N ARG A 54 -2.52 -20.32 -15.40
CA ARG A 54 -3.55 -19.31 -15.72
C ARG A 54 -3.08 -18.35 -16.81
N GLN A 55 -2.35 -18.88 -17.78
CA GLN A 55 -1.88 -18.11 -18.93
C GLN A 55 -3.07 -17.58 -19.75
N GLY A 56 -3.04 -16.27 -20.04
CA GLY A 56 -4.11 -15.57 -20.76
C GLY A 56 -5.17 -14.90 -19.88
N TYR A 57 -5.11 -15.08 -18.54
CA TYR A 57 -5.96 -14.31 -17.63
C TYR A 57 -5.53 -12.83 -17.66
N ARG A 58 -6.52 -11.93 -17.67
CA ARG A 58 -6.28 -10.47 -17.65
C ARG A 58 -6.30 -9.95 -16.21
N ILE A 59 -5.29 -9.17 -15.82
CA ILE A 59 -5.27 -8.50 -14.52
C ILE A 59 -6.25 -7.32 -14.57
N VAL A 60 -7.30 -7.37 -13.75
CA VAL A 60 -8.36 -6.34 -13.65
C VAL A 60 -8.01 -5.31 -12.60
N ASP A 61 -7.50 -5.79 -11.47
CA ASP A 61 -7.13 -4.95 -10.35
C ASP A 61 -5.84 -5.44 -9.70
N LEU A 62 -5.05 -4.50 -9.19
CA LEU A 62 -3.73 -4.79 -8.63
C LEU A 62 -3.32 -3.72 -7.63
N THR A 63 -2.94 -4.17 -6.45
CA THR A 63 -2.41 -3.34 -5.37
C THR A 63 -1.38 -4.15 -4.57
N PHE A 64 -0.56 -3.45 -3.78
CA PHE A 64 0.46 -4.07 -2.97
C PHE A 64 0.57 -3.36 -1.62
N TYR A 65 0.84 -4.13 -0.57
CA TYR A 65 0.92 -3.67 0.81
C TYR A 65 2.23 -4.11 1.42
N SER A 66 2.95 -3.20 2.08
CA SER A 66 4.15 -3.56 2.83
C SER A 66 3.78 -4.45 4.01
N ARG A 67 4.44 -5.60 4.13
CA ARG A 67 4.31 -6.48 5.28
C ARG A 67 5.09 -5.92 6.47
N ALA A 68 4.60 -6.19 7.67
CA ALA A 68 5.32 -5.85 8.87
C ALA A 68 6.53 -6.76 9.05
N ASN A 69 7.67 -6.16 9.42
CA ASN A 69 8.90 -6.86 9.77
C ASN A 69 9.13 -6.88 11.29
N THR A 70 8.38 -6.07 12.04
CA THR A 70 8.47 -5.95 13.50
C THR A 70 7.08 -6.09 14.12
N ILE A 71 6.99 -6.55 15.38
CA ILE A 71 5.69 -6.65 16.07
C ILE A 71 5.10 -5.27 16.36
N SER A 72 5.94 -4.27 16.67
CA SER A 72 5.48 -2.89 16.88
C SER A 72 4.74 -2.34 15.67
N PHE A 73 5.33 -2.49 14.48
CA PHE A 73 4.74 -2.02 13.24
C PHE A 73 3.47 -2.82 12.87
N LEU A 74 3.45 -4.13 13.12
CA LEU A 74 2.24 -4.95 12.97
C LEU A 74 1.09 -4.43 13.85
N ARG A 75 1.37 -4.16 15.14
CA ARG A 75 0.38 -3.62 16.09
C ARG A 75 -0.14 -2.26 15.64
N GLU A 76 0.73 -1.38 15.13
CA GLU A 76 0.34 -0.08 14.59
C GLU A 76 -0.61 -0.22 13.40
N GLN A 77 -0.32 -1.12 12.45
CA GLN A 77 -1.19 -1.39 11.31
C GLN A 77 -2.56 -1.93 11.73
N ILE A 78 -2.59 -2.89 12.66
CA ILE A 78 -3.85 -3.43 13.21
C ILE A 78 -4.65 -2.33 13.89
N LEU A 79 -3.99 -1.50 14.71
CA LEU A 79 -4.64 -0.41 15.42
C LEU A 79 -5.21 0.65 14.45
N GLU A 80 -4.44 1.04 13.42
CA GLU A 80 -4.93 1.96 12.38
C GLU A 80 -6.21 1.41 11.74
N ASN A 81 -6.23 0.12 11.42
CA ASN A 81 -7.39 -0.53 10.83
C ASN A 81 -8.59 -0.59 11.77
N LYS A 82 -8.39 -0.96 13.05
CA LYS A 82 -9.47 -0.99 14.04
C LYS A 82 -10.08 0.40 14.21
N GLU A 83 -9.25 1.43 14.38
CA GLU A 83 -9.74 2.80 14.47
C GLU A 83 -10.45 3.26 13.20
N PHE A 84 -9.94 2.85 12.04
CA PHE A 84 -10.59 3.15 10.77
C PHE A 84 -11.98 2.53 10.70
N LEU A 85 -12.11 1.26 11.10
CA LEU A 85 -13.37 0.53 11.16
C LEU A 85 -14.32 1.12 12.20
N GLU A 86 -13.83 1.49 13.38
CA GLU A 86 -14.61 2.16 14.43
C GLU A 86 -15.12 3.52 13.93
N LYS A 87 -14.25 4.38 13.39
CA LYS A 87 -14.65 5.66 12.79
C LYS A 87 -15.66 5.47 11.66
N ARG A 88 -15.55 4.38 10.90
CA ARG A 88 -16.51 4.04 9.83
C ARG A 88 -17.85 3.60 10.41
N ARG A 89 -17.84 2.72 11.40
CA ARG A 89 -19.02 2.26 12.12
C ARG A 89 -19.72 3.43 12.80
N GLU A 90 -18.98 4.30 13.48
CA GLU A 90 -19.48 5.55 14.06
C GLU A 90 -20.04 6.48 12.99
N LYS A 91 -19.39 6.64 11.83
CA LYS A 91 -19.97 7.44 10.74
C LYS A 91 -21.27 6.87 10.24
N LEU A 92 -21.36 5.55 10.03
CA LEU A 92 -22.58 4.88 9.62
C LEU A 92 -23.67 5.01 10.70
N PHE A 93 -23.29 4.81 11.97
CA PHE A 93 -24.17 4.98 13.10
C PHE A 93 -24.62 6.44 13.23
N ASN A 94 -23.73 7.42 13.07
CA ASN A 94 -24.02 8.85 13.09
C ASN A 94 -24.79 9.30 11.85
N LEU A 95 -24.71 8.61 10.71
CA LEU A 95 -25.57 8.86 9.55
C LEU A 95 -26.99 8.35 9.81
N LYS A 96 -27.12 7.16 10.40
CA LYS A 96 -28.41 6.63 10.91
C LYS A 96 -28.96 7.53 12.01
N LYS A 97 -28.11 7.94 12.94
CA LYS A 97 -28.42 8.84 14.05
C LYS A 97 -28.73 10.24 13.57
N LYS A 98 -28.05 10.82 12.58
CA LYS A 98 -28.41 12.11 11.94
C LYS A 98 -29.74 12.03 11.19
N ARG A 99 -30.10 10.87 10.64
CA ARG A 99 -31.47 10.61 10.14
C ARG A 99 -32.49 10.69 11.28
N LEU A 100 -32.12 10.24 12.49
CA LEU A 100 -32.90 10.30 13.74
C LEU A 100 -32.74 11.64 14.53
N GLU A 101 -31.65 12.39 14.39
CA GLU A 101 -31.27 13.60 15.15
C GLU A 101 -31.63 14.89 14.39
N ARG A 102 -32.22 14.78 13.20
CA ARG A 102 -33.17 15.82 12.74
C ARG A 102 -34.30 16.05 13.77
N PHE A 103 -34.44 15.17 14.78
CA PHE A 103 -35.27 15.32 15.98
C PHE A 103 -34.54 15.67 17.30
N GLY A 104 -33.26 16.09 17.34
CA GLY A 104 -32.71 16.54 18.63
C GLY A 104 -31.21 16.71 18.74
N LYS A 105 -30.80 17.70 19.55
CA LYS A 105 -29.46 18.32 19.63
C LYS A 105 -28.32 17.41 20.14
N LYS A 106 -27.11 17.85 19.75
CA LYS A 106 -25.78 17.29 20.02
C LYS A 106 -25.21 17.65 21.39
N LEU A 107 -24.35 16.77 21.91
CA LEU A 107 -23.20 17.16 22.73
C LEU A 107 -21.91 16.41 22.32
N GLN A 108 -20.78 17.07 22.58
CA GLN A 108 -19.39 16.82 22.17
C GLN A 108 -18.70 15.69 22.95
N ARG A 109 -17.58 15.15 22.42
CA ARG A 109 -16.50 14.55 23.25
C ARG A 109 -15.09 14.74 22.67
N LYS A 110 -14.14 14.93 23.59
CA LYS A 110 -12.68 14.99 23.40
C LYS A 110 -12.10 13.60 23.09
N LEU A 111 -11.03 13.54 22.29
CA LEU A 111 -10.34 12.30 21.92
C LEU A 111 -9.30 11.91 22.98
N PRO A 112 -9.25 10.63 23.40
CA PRO A 112 -8.21 10.15 24.30
C PRO A 112 -6.89 9.89 23.56
N ILE A 113 -5.80 10.02 24.31
CA ILE A 113 -4.45 9.63 23.90
C ILE A 113 -4.40 8.10 23.85
N LYS A 114 -3.88 7.55 22.74
CA LYS A 114 -3.87 6.12 22.44
C LYS A 114 -2.99 5.35 23.43
N LYS A 115 -3.54 4.31 24.04
CA LYS A 115 -2.77 3.27 24.73
C LYS A 115 -2.34 2.21 23.72
N VAL A 116 -1.10 1.74 23.81
CA VAL A 116 -0.62 0.61 23.00
C VAL A 116 -1.42 -0.64 23.39
N THR A 117 -2.00 -1.30 22.39
CA THR A 117 -2.87 -2.47 22.55
C THR A 117 -2.13 -3.74 22.10
N TYR A 118 -2.41 -4.85 22.77
CA TYR A 118 -1.78 -6.16 22.53
C TYR A 118 -2.69 -7.07 21.69
N TYR A 119 -2.13 -7.80 20.72
CA TYR A 119 -2.88 -8.62 19.75
C TYR A 119 -2.24 -10.00 19.51
N PRO A 120 -2.26 -10.91 20.51
CA PRO A 120 -1.52 -12.17 20.48
C PRO A 120 -1.89 -13.08 19.29
N GLU A 121 -3.20 -13.26 19.03
CA GLU A 121 -3.67 -14.15 17.95
C GLU A 121 -3.15 -13.74 16.56
N HIS A 122 -3.02 -12.42 16.33
CA HIS A 122 -2.55 -11.88 15.05
C HIS A 122 -1.04 -12.02 14.94
N GLU A 123 -0.31 -11.79 16.03
CA GLU A 123 1.14 -12.03 16.09
C GLU A 123 1.47 -13.50 15.78
N ASP A 124 0.75 -14.44 16.37
CA ASP A 124 0.93 -15.88 16.14
C ASP A 124 0.60 -16.29 14.71
N TYR A 125 -0.49 -15.75 14.14
CA TYR A 125 -0.84 -15.96 12.73
C TYR A 125 0.30 -15.52 11.79
N HIS A 126 0.85 -14.32 12.00
CA HIS A 126 1.94 -13.80 11.17
C HIS A 126 3.23 -14.61 11.30
N ARG A 127 3.58 -15.05 12.52
CA ARG A 127 4.74 -15.93 12.72
C ARG A 127 4.55 -17.28 12.03
N LYS A 128 3.35 -17.86 12.06
CA LYS A 128 3.04 -19.12 11.36
C LYS A 128 3.23 -18.98 9.85
N ILE A 129 2.76 -17.89 9.26
CA ILE A 129 2.97 -17.61 7.84
C ILE A 129 4.46 -17.44 7.54
N GLU A 130 5.18 -16.65 8.33
CA GLU A 130 6.61 -16.44 8.13
C GLU A 130 7.40 -17.75 8.18
N LEU A 131 7.13 -18.61 9.16
CA LEU A 131 7.78 -19.92 9.24
C LEU A 131 7.40 -20.84 8.08
N TYR A 132 6.12 -20.88 7.71
CA TYR A 132 5.66 -21.64 6.55
C TYR A 132 6.38 -21.19 5.27
N THR A 133 6.43 -19.89 5.05
CA THR A 133 7.13 -19.24 3.94
C THR A 133 8.61 -19.62 3.94
N LEU A 134 9.29 -19.53 5.09
CA LEU A 134 10.69 -19.90 5.21
C LEU A 134 10.93 -21.35 4.78
N LYS A 135 10.10 -22.30 5.24
CA LYS A 135 10.19 -23.72 4.85
C LYS A 135 10.02 -23.93 3.35
N VAL A 136 9.02 -23.28 2.75
CA VAL A 136 8.76 -23.39 1.30
C VAL A 136 9.95 -22.89 0.49
N ILE A 137 10.58 -21.79 0.91
CA ILE A 137 11.72 -21.20 0.20
C ILE A 137 13.01 -22.00 0.44
N ALA A 138 13.26 -22.46 1.67
CA ALA A 138 14.40 -23.31 2.03
C ALA A 138 14.52 -24.51 1.10
N ASN A 139 13.40 -25.20 0.85
CA ASN A 139 13.33 -26.33 -0.08
C ASN A 139 13.76 -26.00 -1.51
N LYS A 140 13.75 -24.73 -1.91
CA LYS A 140 14.04 -24.27 -3.28
C LYS A 140 15.41 -23.58 -3.39
N ASN A 141 16.02 -23.18 -2.29
CA ASN A 141 17.23 -22.37 -2.30
C ASN A 141 18.10 -22.65 -1.06
N SER A 142 19.33 -23.14 -1.29
CA SER A 142 20.26 -23.55 -0.23
C SER A 142 20.58 -22.44 0.78
N THR A 143 20.63 -21.17 0.36
CA THR A 143 20.85 -20.05 1.28
C THR A 143 19.74 -19.95 2.34
N TYR A 144 18.52 -20.43 2.03
CA TYR A 144 17.39 -20.42 2.95
C TYR A 144 17.27 -21.64 3.82
N ASP A 145 17.87 -22.74 3.38
CA ASP A 145 18.02 -23.91 4.23
C ASP A 145 18.91 -23.56 5.44
N GLU A 146 20.02 -22.86 5.21
CA GLU A 146 20.87 -22.34 6.30
C GLU A 146 20.07 -21.46 7.29
N TYR A 147 19.16 -20.60 6.78
CA TYR A 147 18.29 -19.79 7.65
C TYR A 147 17.27 -20.62 8.44
N LEU A 148 16.71 -21.66 7.83
CA LEU A 148 15.78 -22.57 8.51
C LEU A 148 16.50 -23.36 9.61
N GLN A 149 17.73 -23.81 9.34
CA GLN A 149 18.58 -24.48 10.33
C GLN A 149 18.94 -23.54 11.49
N GLU A 150 19.28 -22.28 11.22
CA GLU A 150 19.49 -21.27 12.28
C GLU A 150 18.21 -21.12 13.13
N TYR A 151 17.03 -21.00 12.50
CA TYR A 151 15.77 -20.95 13.23
C TYR A 151 15.58 -22.14 14.16
N GLU A 152 15.76 -23.36 13.65
CA GLU A 152 15.57 -24.60 14.41
C GLU A 152 16.57 -24.74 15.55
N LYS A 153 17.79 -24.23 15.36
CA LYS A 153 18.81 -24.16 16.42
C LYS A 153 18.42 -23.19 17.52
N TYR A 154 18.03 -21.97 17.16
CA TYR A 154 17.82 -20.87 18.11
C TYR A 154 16.43 -20.88 18.78
N ILE A 155 15.42 -21.59 18.24
CA ILE A 155 14.06 -21.60 18.79
C ILE A 155 13.96 -22.09 20.24
N GLN A 156 14.92 -22.93 20.66
CA GLN A 156 14.99 -23.44 22.03
C GLN A 156 15.73 -22.51 22.99
N GLU A 157 16.47 -21.53 22.50
CA GLU A 157 17.23 -20.60 23.34
C GLU A 157 16.32 -19.53 23.95
N ASP A 158 16.45 -19.31 25.27
CA ASP A 158 15.63 -18.33 25.99
C ASP A 158 15.80 -16.90 25.47
N ASN A 159 17.04 -16.52 25.12
CA ASN A 159 17.34 -15.21 24.53
C ASN A 159 16.57 -14.98 23.22
N PHE A 160 16.43 -16.02 22.40
CA PHE A 160 15.69 -15.94 21.14
C PHE A 160 14.18 -15.90 21.37
N ARG A 161 13.67 -16.70 22.32
CA ARG A 161 12.27 -16.69 22.72
C ARG A 161 11.83 -15.31 23.26
N GLU A 162 12.68 -14.65 24.04
CA GLU A 162 12.44 -13.27 24.48
C GLU A 162 12.43 -12.28 23.30
N LEU A 163 13.34 -12.43 22.33
CA LEU A 163 13.32 -11.61 21.12
C LEU A 163 12.05 -11.81 20.30
N LEU A 164 11.55 -13.04 20.19
CA LEU A 164 10.32 -13.33 19.46
C LEU A 164 9.12 -12.60 20.07
N LYS A 165 9.06 -12.35 21.38
CA LYS A 165 7.98 -11.54 21.99
C LYS A 165 7.92 -10.11 21.45
N GLN A 166 9.02 -9.60 20.89
CA GLN A 166 9.14 -8.23 20.40
C GLN A 166 9.27 -8.14 18.87
N LYS A 167 9.65 -9.24 18.21
CA LYS A 167 10.05 -9.27 16.81
C LYS A 167 9.44 -10.46 16.06
N LEU A 168 9.30 -10.30 14.75
CA LEU A 168 9.01 -11.42 13.85
C LEU A 168 10.28 -12.27 13.66
N ILE A 169 10.11 -13.49 13.16
CA ILE A 169 11.16 -14.52 13.14
C ILE A 169 12.41 -14.02 12.40
N GLY A 170 12.25 -13.44 11.21
CA GLY A 170 13.38 -12.96 10.43
C GLY A 170 14.19 -11.86 11.12
N GLU A 171 13.52 -10.96 11.85
CA GLU A 171 14.18 -9.86 12.56
C GLU A 171 14.77 -10.30 13.92
N ALA A 172 14.17 -11.31 14.55
CA ALA A 172 14.75 -11.94 15.73
C ALA A 172 16.05 -12.68 15.34
N LEU A 173 16.03 -13.42 14.23
CA LEU A 173 17.20 -14.15 13.73
C LEU A 173 18.33 -13.21 13.34
N SER A 174 18.03 -12.16 12.57
CA SER A 174 19.07 -11.19 12.16
C SER A 174 19.79 -10.55 13.35
N LYS A 175 19.11 -10.41 14.49
CA LYS A 175 19.71 -9.93 15.73
C LYS A 175 20.59 -10.95 16.42
N ILE A 176 20.15 -12.21 16.51
CA ILE A 176 20.88 -13.25 17.23
C ILE A 176 22.10 -13.74 16.45
N THR A 177 21.96 -13.92 15.14
CA THR A 177 23.04 -14.39 14.26
C THR A 177 23.94 -13.25 13.77
N LYS A 178 23.52 -11.98 13.99
CA LYS A 178 24.16 -10.76 13.46
C LYS A 178 24.32 -10.78 11.93
N ASN A 179 23.61 -11.67 11.24
CA ASN A 179 23.76 -11.86 9.81
C ASN A 179 23.08 -10.71 9.05
N LYS A 180 23.90 -9.81 8.49
CA LYS A 180 23.41 -8.64 7.74
C LYS A 180 22.64 -9.02 6.47
N THR A 181 22.85 -10.21 5.92
CA THR A 181 22.11 -10.68 4.72
C THR A 181 20.65 -11.00 5.01
N ILE A 182 20.32 -11.27 6.29
CA ILE A 182 18.94 -11.46 6.79
C ILE A 182 18.23 -10.10 6.89
N ASN A 183 18.98 -9.03 7.20
CA ASN A 183 18.44 -7.68 7.26
C ASN A 183 18.37 -7.04 5.86
N SER A 184 17.18 -6.56 5.50
CA SER A 184 16.81 -5.70 4.33
C SER A 184 15.91 -6.32 3.26
N ARG A 185 15.17 -7.39 3.58
CA ARG A 185 14.11 -7.87 2.66
C ARG A 185 12.83 -7.10 2.90
N ASN A 186 12.33 -6.49 1.83
CA ASN A 186 11.02 -5.88 1.85
C ASN A 186 10.02 -6.94 1.40
N ARG A 187 9.21 -7.39 2.36
CA ARG A 187 8.09 -8.30 2.12
C ARG A 187 6.87 -7.48 1.71
N PHE A 188 6.15 -7.98 0.72
CA PHE A 188 4.91 -7.36 0.26
C PHE A 188 3.81 -8.39 0.11
N LEU A 189 2.60 -7.98 0.45
CA LEU A 189 1.37 -8.65 0.07
C LEU A 189 0.87 -8.01 -1.22
N VAL A 190 0.88 -8.74 -2.32
CA VAL A 190 0.30 -8.30 -3.59
C VAL A 190 -1.11 -8.85 -3.67
N CYS A 191 -2.10 -7.96 -3.74
CA CYS A 191 -3.50 -8.31 -3.89
C CYS A 191 -3.95 -7.98 -5.31
N PHE A 192 -4.63 -8.90 -5.97
CA PHE A 192 -5.07 -8.70 -7.36
C PHE A 192 -6.40 -9.41 -7.66
N LYS A 193 -7.03 -8.95 -8.74
CA LYS A 193 -8.16 -9.63 -9.38
C LYS A 193 -7.83 -9.94 -10.82
N THR A 194 -8.26 -11.10 -11.28
CA THR A 194 -8.10 -11.52 -12.67
C THR A 194 -9.44 -11.65 -13.36
N MET A 195 -9.43 -11.71 -14.67
CA MET A 195 -10.56 -12.04 -15.52
C MET A 195 -10.14 -13.20 -16.41
N ASN A 196 -10.93 -14.26 -16.38
CA ASN A 196 -10.67 -15.44 -17.21
C ASN A 196 -11.08 -15.20 -18.67
N LYS A 197 -10.85 -16.20 -19.54
CA LYS A 197 -11.20 -16.13 -20.97
C LYS A 197 -12.72 -15.97 -21.21
N SER A 198 -13.55 -16.40 -20.26
CA SER A 198 -15.01 -16.26 -20.30
C SER A 198 -15.50 -14.92 -19.73
N ASN A 199 -14.61 -13.94 -19.53
CA ASN A 199 -14.89 -12.63 -18.95
C ASN A 199 -15.45 -12.64 -17.51
N VAL A 200 -15.27 -13.74 -16.77
CA VAL A 200 -15.63 -13.82 -15.35
C VAL A 200 -14.48 -13.25 -14.52
N ILE A 201 -14.80 -12.28 -13.69
CA ILE A 201 -13.84 -11.63 -12.77
C ILE A 201 -13.71 -12.51 -11.51
N SER A 202 -12.47 -12.78 -11.10
CA SER A 202 -12.16 -13.51 -9.88
C SER A 202 -12.44 -12.68 -8.63
N ASP A 203 -12.59 -13.38 -7.50
CA ASP A 203 -12.43 -12.75 -6.19
C ASP A 203 -10.99 -12.22 -6.00
N TRP A 204 -10.81 -11.46 -4.92
CA TRP A 204 -9.49 -10.97 -4.55
C TRP A 204 -8.58 -12.14 -4.18
N GLU A 205 -7.44 -12.22 -4.85
CA GLU A 205 -6.35 -13.13 -4.53
C GLU A 205 -5.23 -12.34 -3.87
N ALA A 206 -4.44 -13.01 -3.03
CA ALA A 206 -3.25 -12.43 -2.43
C ALA A 206 -2.06 -13.38 -2.54
N ILE A 207 -0.92 -12.83 -2.93
CA ILE A 207 0.36 -13.52 -2.91
C ILE A 207 1.34 -12.72 -2.07
N GLU A 208 2.19 -13.43 -1.35
CA GLU A 208 3.32 -12.84 -0.68
C GLU A 208 4.55 -12.92 -1.57
N ILE A 209 5.29 -11.80 -1.62
CA ILE A 209 6.54 -11.69 -2.35
C ILE A 209 7.64 -11.10 -1.48
N GLU A 210 8.87 -11.47 -1.79
CA GLU A 210 10.08 -10.84 -1.26
C GLU A 210 10.84 -10.17 -2.40
N LEU A 211 11.26 -8.92 -2.17
CA LEU A 211 12.12 -8.18 -3.08
C LEU A 211 13.57 -8.15 -2.57
N PHE A 212 14.50 -8.58 -3.42
CA PHE A 212 15.94 -8.55 -3.20
C PHE A 212 16.57 -7.48 -4.07
N LYS A 213 17.54 -6.72 -3.56
CA LYS A 213 18.35 -5.88 -4.45
C LYS A 213 19.09 -6.79 -5.43
N ASN A 214 19.06 -6.42 -6.72
CA ASN A 214 19.84 -7.13 -7.69
C ASN A 214 21.32 -6.81 -7.47
N THR A 215 22.15 -7.84 -7.27
CA THR A 215 23.60 -7.69 -7.07
C THR A 215 24.35 -7.54 -8.38
N ASN A 216 23.71 -7.87 -9.52
CA ASN A 216 24.32 -7.71 -10.84
C ASN A 216 24.20 -6.25 -11.31
N PRO A 217 25.30 -5.49 -11.44
CA PRO A 217 25.27 -4.09 -11.85
C PRO A 217 24.80 -3.91 -13.31
N ASN A 218 24.88 -4.95 -14.14
CA ASN A 218 24.52 -4.89 -15.56
C ASN A 218 23.04 -5.24 -15.82
N SER A 219 22.29 -5.60 -14.77
CA SER A 219 20.88 -5.95 -14.92
C SER A 219 20.01 -4.69 -15.04
N LYS A 220 19.04 -4.73 -15.97
CA LYS A 220 17.99 -3.70 -16.06
C LYS A 220 17.02 -3.77 -14.88
N GLU A 221 16.96 -4.90 -14.18
CA GLU A 221 16.05 -5.13 -13.06
C GLU A 221 16.68 -4.67 -11.74
N LYS A 222 16.03 -3.71 -11.08
CA LYS A 222 16.45 -3.18 -9.78
C LYS A 222 16.34 -4.21 -8.66
N PHE A 223 15.35 -5.10 -8.75
CA PHE A 223 15.08 -6.12 -7.74
C PHE A 223 14.88 -7.49 -8.37
N LYS A 224 15.40 -8.54 -7.72
CA LYS A 224 14.94 -9.91 -7.94
C LYS A 224 13.70 -10.14 -7.08
N VAL A 225 12.75 -10.92 -7.58
CA VAL A 225 11.50 -11.18 -6.87
C VAL A 225 11.33 -12.67 -6.62
N LEU A 226 10.92 -12.99 -5.40
CA LEU A 226 10.62 -14.35 -4.98
C LEU A 226 9.14 -14.44 -4.58
N PHE A 227 8.41 -15.36 -5.19
CA PHE A 227 7.05 -15.71 -4.75
C PHE A 227 7.15 -16.67 -3.57
N THR A 228 6.62 -16.24 -2.44
CA THR A 228 6.89 -16.93 -1.18
C THR A 228 5.71 -17.77 -0.72
N ALA A 229 4.50 -17.23 -0.82
CA ALA A 229 3.29 -17.93 -0.46
C ALA A 229 2.06 -17.43 -1.23
N SER A 230 1.11 -18.33 -1.48
CA SER A 230 -0.26 -17.95 -1.80
C SER A 230 -1.01 -17.77 -0.49
N ILE A 231 -1.67 -16.62 -0.32
CA ILE A 231 -2.27 -16.22 0.94
C ILE A 231 -3.78 -16.07 0.76
N ASN A 232 -4.55 -16.49 1.76
CA ASN A 232 -5.98 -16.21 1.78
C ASN A 232 -6.20 -14.71 2.05
N TYR A 233 -6.69 -14.00 1.04
CA TYR A 233 -6.94 -12.56 1.10
C TYR A 233 -7.86 -12.14 2.26
N GLU A 234 -8.92 -12.90 2.53
CA GLU A 234 -9.88 -12.56 3.59
C GLU A 234 -9.24 -12.60 4.97
N LYS A 235 -8.34 -13.56 5.20
CA LYS A 235 -7.59 -13.66 6.46
C LYS A 235 -6.64 -12.49 6.65
N GLU A 236 -6.21 -11.80 5.60
CA GLU A 236 -5.31 -10.64 5.67
C GLU A 236 -6.03 -9.32 5.90
N LEU A 237 -7.35 -9.27 5.68
CA LEU A 237 -8.12 -8.03 5.75
C LEU A 237 -7.96 -7.31 7.09
N HIS A 238 -7.83 -8.03 8.20
CA HIS A 238 -7.75 -7.44 9.53
C HIS A 238 -6.65 -6.36 9.66
N TRP A 239 -5.55 -6.41 8.90
CA TRP A 239 -4.48 -5.40 8.92
C TRP A 239 -4.30 -4.62 7.59
N ILE A 240 -4.86 -5.05 6.45
CA ILE A 240 -4.86 -4.25 5.19
C ILE A 240 -6.16 -3.48 4.89
N TYR A 241 -7.26 -3.74 5.60
CA TYR A 241 -8.58 -3.22 5.26
C TYR A 241 -8.64 -1.71 5.04
N SER A 242 -8.05 -0.89 5.91
CA SER A 242 -8.11 0.57 5.74
C SER A 242 -7.39 1.02 4.46
N GLN A 243 -6.30 0.36 4.10
CA GLN A 243 -5.51 0.66 2.90
C GLN A 243 -6.24 0.21 1.64
N GLN A 244 -6.82 -1.00 1.65
CA GLN A 244 -7.71 -1.49 0.59
C GLN A 244 -8.88 -0.55 0.36
N TYR A 245 -9.56 -0.15 1.43
CA TYR A 245 -10.69 0.74 1.33
C TYR A 245 -10.29 2.10 0.71
N LYS A 246 -9.16 2.68 1.15
CA LYS A 246 -8.63 3.93 0.59
C LYS A 246 -8.31 3.78 -0.90
N TYR A 247 -7.73 2.64 -1.29
CA TYR A 247 -7.43 2.30 -2.68
C TYR A 247 -8.69 2.27 -3.55
N GLU A 248 -9.70 1.48 -3.15
CA GLU A 248 -10.96 1.35 -3.90
C GLU A 248 -11.70 2.68 -4.02
N ARG A 249 -11.79 3.43 -2.92
CA ARG A 249 -12.40 4.76 -2.94
C ARG A 249 -11.67 5.71 -3.89
N GLY A 250 -10.34 5.70 -3.88
CA GLY A 250 -9.53 6.50 -4.80
C GLY A 250 -9.74 6.12 -6.27
N LYS A 251 -10.00 4.84 -6.58
CA LYS A 251 -10.38 4.42 -7.94
C LYS A 251 -11.71 5.02 -8.36
N VAL A 252 -12.73 4.92 -7.51
CA VAL A 252 -14.06 5.48 -7.81
C VAL A 252 -14.01 7.00 -7.99
N GLU A 253 -13.28 7.71 -7.13
CA GLU A 253 -13.12 9.16 -7.25
C GLU A 253 -12.39 9.55 -8.54
N ARG A 254 -11.39 8.78 -8.97
CA ARG A 254 -10.69 9.01 -10.24
C ARG A 254 -11.57 8.76 -11.47
N VAL A 255 -12.40 7.72 -11.46
CA VAL A 255 -13.34 7.47 -12.56
C VAL A 255 -14.29 8.65 -12.72
N LYS A 256 -14.88 9.13 -11.61
CA LYS A 256 -15.77 10.29 -11.62
C LYS A 256 -15.08 11.57 -12.12
N SER A 257 -13.82 11.81 -11.76
CA SER A 257 -13.09 12.99 -12.25
C SER A 257 -12.85 12.92 -13.76
N LEU A 258 -12.49 11.74 -14.28
CA LEU A 258 -12.30 11.53 -15.72
C LEU A 258 -13.60 11.71 -16.51
N GLU A 259 -14.72 11.22 -15.98
CA GLU A 259 -16.05 11.43 -16.59
C GLU A 259 -16.41 12.92 -16.66
N LEU A 260 -16.16 13.67 -15.58
CA LEU A 260 -16.37 15.12 -15.55
C LEU A 260 -15.44 15.88 -16.51
N GLU A 261 -14.17 15.47 -16.61
CA GLU A 261 -13.22 16.04 -17.56
C GLU A 261 -13.68 15.80 -19.01
N ALA A 262 -14.09 14.58 -19.33
CA ALA A 262 -14.62 14.23 -20.66
C ALA A 262 -15.88 15.04 -21.01
N GLU A 263 -16.81 15.20 -20.06
CA GLU A 263 -18.02 16.01 -20.25
C GLU A 263 -17.68 17.50 -20.48
N GLN A 264 -16.68 18.02 -19.77
CA GLN A 264 -16.20 19.40 -19.96
C GLN A 264 -15.53 19.59 -21.31
N GLU A 265 -14.72 18.63 -21.76
CA GLU A 265 -14.11 18.63 -23.08
C GLU A 265 -15.17 18.56 -24.19
N GLU A 266 -16.20 17.73 -24.05
CA GLU A 266 -17.31 17.65 -24.99
C GLU A 266 -18.07 18.98 -25.06
N LYS A 267 -18.34 19.61 -23.91
CA LYS A 267 -18.96 20.95 -23.85
C LYS A 267 -18.08 22.02 -24.49
N ARG A 268 -16.75 21.96 -24.31
CA ARG A 268 -15.79 22.86 -24.97
C ARG A 268 -15.79 22.68 -26.48
N LEU A 269 -15.75 21.44 -26.96
CA LEU A 269 -15.81 21.11 -28.39
C LEU A 269 -17.13 21.60 -29.01
N LYS A 270 -18.27 21.36 -28.36
CA LYS A 270 -19.58 21.87 -28.81
C LYS A 270 -19.63 23.40 -28.87
N ARG A 271 -19.04 24.10 -27.89
CA ARG A 271 -18.93 25.57 -27.91
C ARG A 271 -18.01 26.05 -29.04
N TRP A 272 -16.89 25.38 -29.26
CA TRP A 272 -15.95 25.72 -30.33
C TRP A 272 -16.55 25.50 -31.72
N LEU A 273 -17.26 24.39 -31.93
CA LEU A 273 -18.00 24.11 -33.16
C LEU A 273 -19.15 25.12 -33.41
N LYS A 274 -19.78 25.65 -32.36
CA LYS A 274 -20.75 26.76 -32.48
C LYS A 274 -20.11 28.10 -32.87
N ILE A 275 -18.81 28.28 -32.63
CA ILE A 275 -18.04 29.49 -33.01
C ILE A 275 -17.43 29.35 -34.41
N GLN A 276 -17.26 28.11 -34.93
CA GLN A 276 -16.72 27.86 -36.26
C GLN A 276 -17.47 28.45 -37.47
N PRO A 277 -18.80 28.72 -37.48
CA PRO A 277 -19.39 29.39 -38.64
C PRO A 277 -18.99 30.88 -38.76
N LEU A 278 -18.25 31.44 -37.79
CA LEU A 278 -17.83 32.84 -37.76
C LEU A 278 -16.33 33.07 -38.01
N VAL A 279 -15.53 32.02 -38.18
CA VAL A 279 -14.12 32.19 -38.57
C VAL A 279 -13.79 31.21 -39.69
N SER A 280 -13.81 31.72 -40.92
CA SER A 280 -13.25 31.04 -42.09
C SER A 280 -11.76 30.79 -41.87
N PHE A 281 -11.40 29.61 -41.38
CA PHE A 281 -10.01 29.15 -41.33
C PHE A 281 -9.71 28.17 -42.47
N PRO A 282 -8.50 28.21 -43.07
CA PRO A 282 -8.16 27.48 -44.27
C PRO A 282 -8.18 25.96 -44.06
N LYS A 283 -8.61 25.23 -45.08
CA LYS A 283 -8.80 23.77 -45.11
C LYS A 283 -7.54 22.95 -44.76
N GLU A 284 -6.36 23.56 -44.73
CA GLU A 284 -5.07 22.89 -44.51
C GLU A 284 -4.85 22.38 -43.06
N CYS A 285 -5.47 22.99 -42.05
CA CYS A 285 -5.31 22.55 -40.65
C CYS A 285 -6.06 21.24 -40.33
N PHE A 286 -7.14 20.92 -41.05
CA PHE A 286 -7.95 19.73 -40.78
C PHE A 286 -7.27 18.43 -41.23
N GLN A 287 -6.43 18.47 -42.27
CA GLN A 287 -5.73 17.27 -42.74
C GLN A 287 -4.64 16.79 -41.75
N LYS A 288 -4.00 17.71 -41.03
CA LYS A 288 -2.95 17.38 -40.04
C LYS A 288 -3.47 16.73 -38.76
N VAL A 289 -4.74 16.92 -38.42
CA VAL A 289 -5.38 16.30 -37.25
C VAL A 289 -5.87 14.89 -37.61
N LYS A 290 -6.40 14.68 -38.82
CA LYS A 290 -6.90 13.38 -39.27
C LYS A 290 -5.79 12.30 -39.33
N SER A 291 -4.57 12.69 -39.71
CA SER A 291 -3.41 11.78 -39.77
C SER A 291 -2.83 11.39 -38.41
N LYS A 292 -3.26 12.02 -37.30
CA LYS A 292 -2.85 11.66 -35.94
C LYS A 292 -3.77 10.63 -35.28
N PHE A 293 -4.92 10.34 -35.89
CA PHE A 293 -5.92 9.40 -35.40
C PHE A 293 -6.14 8.21 -36.36
N SER A 294 -5.27 8.06 -37.36
CA SER A 294 -5.20 6.88 -38.24
C SER A 294 -4.05 5.99 -37.80
#